data_AF-A0AAJ3TUX9-F1
#
_entry.id   AF-A0AAJ3TUX9-F1
#
_cell.length_a   1.000
_cell.length_b   1.000
_cell.length_c   1.000
_cell.angle_alpha   90.00
_cell.angle_beta   90.00
_cell.angle_gamma   90.00
#
_symmetry.space_group_name_H-M   'P 1'
#
loop_
_entity.id
_entity.type
_entity.pdbx_description
1 polymer ?
#
loop_
_entity_poly.entity_id
_entity_poly.type
_entity_poly.pdbx_seq_one_letter_code
_entity_poly.pdbx_strand_id
1 'polypeptide(L)'
;MSVPANRLGVVPAMNDRERVERFVLRARRVMEHSLVREHQPLLNKLLQGSVDVRVEHNLKTGEATHTLKLELPPEELFESFAARLRPFTSGKEPVYWASVLNSIERLLSRETRAEIVDIDSLRGPWKAVVEGTGTAQAYYVMTESGQVTDFKLANEWLNSDALHTQVAQNAVAREVDLNERYYAAACVFSRLGYWVEYTLCFIACLHNERLIELDSSAFNDPVVADGRIERVMEMYCAPVGGAPMPTDISEIDLTKWTPVHEDPEIMRLIKGRQNESEAEPEADAG
;
A
#
# COMPACT_ATOMS: atom_id res chain seq x y z
N MET A 1 18.05 -38.11 28.12
CA MET A 1 17.34 -37.00 28.79
C MET A 1 16.81 -36.10 27.70
N SER A 2 15.49 -36.09 27.53
CA SER A 2 14.81 -35.42 26.42
C SER A 2 14.59 -33.96 26.77
N VAL A 3 15.02 -33.06 25.89
CA VAL A 3 14.73 -31.62 25.98
C VAL A 3 13.25 -31.42 25.61
N PRO A 4 12.44 -30.74 26.42
CA PRO A 4 11.04 -30.54 26.09
C PRO A 4 10.92 -29.52 24.95
N ALA A 5 10.26 -29.95 23.87
CA ALA A 5 9.85 -29.07 22.78
C ALA A 5 8.89 -28.01 23.33
N ASN A 6 9.31 -26.75 23.21
CA ASN A 6 8.53 -25.58 23.58
C ASN A 6 7.24 -25.58 22.74
N ARG A 7 6.08 -25.56 23.42
CA ARG A 7 4.78 -25.46 22.76
C ARG A 7 4.72 -24.13 22.02
N LEU A 8 4.67 -24.19 20.68
CA LEU A 8 4.21 -23.08 19.86
C LEU A 8 2.86 -22.65 20.42
N GLY A 9 2.83 -21.48 21.05
CA GLY A 9 1.60 -20.88 21.55
C GLY A 9 0.61 -20.79 20.41
N VAL A 10 -0.57 -21.37 20.61
CA VAL A 10 -1.72 -21.13 19.75
C VAL A 10 -1.97 -19.62 19.78
N VAL A 11 -1.66 -18.94 18.68
CA VAL A 11 -2.02 -17.54 18.49
C VAL A 11 -3.55 -17.48 18.68
N PRO A 12 -4.08 -16.67 19.62
CA PRO A 12 -5.51 -16.56 19.82
C PRO A 12 -6.17 -16.21 18.48
N ALA A 13 -7.30 -16.86 18.18
CA ALA A 13 -8.08 -16.49 17.03
C ALA A 13 -8.41 -14.98 17.12
N MET A 14 -8.03 -14.22 16.10
CA MET A 14 -8.29 -12.79 16.02
C MET A 14 -9.77 -12.49 16.21
N ASN A 15 -10.08 -11.56 17.12
CA ASN A 15 -11.47 -11.18 17.36
C ASN A 15 -12.01 -10.31 16.21
N ASP A 16 -13.34 -10.26 16.05
CA ASP A 16 -13.98 -9.58 14.92
C ASP A 16 -13.69 -8.06 14.91
N ARG A 17 -13.65 -7.42 16.08
CA ARG A 17 -13.33 -5.99 16.23
C ARG A 17 -11.91 -5.67 15.76
N GLU A 18 -10.92 -6.40 16.28
CA GLU A 18 -9.51 -6.29 15.95
C GLU A 18 -9.28 -6.48 14.45
N ARG A 19 -10.00 -7.41 13.82
CA ARG A 19 -9.91 -7.61 12.38
C ARG A 19 -10.36 -6.37 11.59
N VAL A 20 -11.50 -5.78 11.97
CA VAL A 20 -12.02 -4.58 11.33
C VAL A 20 -11.09 -3.40 11.57
N GLU A 21 -10.56 -3.22 12.79
CA GLU A 21 -9.59 -2.17 13.11
C GLU A 21 -8.29 -2.30 12.29
N ARG A 22 -7.75 -3.52 12.15
CA ARG A 22 -6.59 -3.77 11.28
C ARG A 22 -6.87 -3.47 9.82
N PHE A 23 -8.08 -3.76 9.34
CA PHE A 23 -8.49 -3.37 7.99
C PHE A 23 -8.51 -1.85 7.86
N VAL A 24 -9.13 -1.12 8.79
CA VAL A 24 -9.18 0.35 8.80
C VAL A 24 -7.78 0.95 8.74
N LEU A 25 -6.88 0.51 9.63
CA LEU A 25 -5.49 0.98 9.66
C LEU A 25 -4.79 0.73 8.32
N ARG A 26 -4.94 -0.47 7.74
CA ARG A 26 -4.29 -0.81 6.48
C ARG A 26 -4.89 -0.05 5.30
N ALA A 27 -6.21 0.12 5.26
CA ALA A 27 -6.91 0.86 4.21
C ALA A 27 -6.53 2.34 4.23
N ARG A 28 -6.45 2.96 5.42
CA ARG A 28 -5.94 4.33 5.58
C ARG A 28 -4.52 4.48 5.03
N ARG A 29 -3.64 3.47 5.18
CA ARG A 29 -2.30 3.48 4.55
C ARG A 29 -2.33 3.45 3.02
N VAL A 30 -3.35 2.81 2.44
CA VAL A 30 -3.57 2.84 0.98
C VAL A 30 -4.03 4.23 0.58
N MET A 31 -4.94 4.85 1.33
CA MET A 31 -5.46 6.19 1.03
C MET A 31 -4.39 7.28 1.17
N GLU A 32 -3.44 7.12 2.09
CA GLU A 32 -2.28 8.01 2.22
C GLU A 32 -1.18 7.78 1.16
N HIS A 33 -1.35 6.82 0.25
CA HIS A 33 -0.38 6.59 -0.80
C HIS A 33 -0.35 7.79 -1.77
N SER A 34 0.85 8.24 -2.16
CA SER A 34 1.00 9.39 -3.08
C SER A 34 0.24 9.20 -4.38
N LEU A 35 0.24 7.98 -4.95
CA LEU A 35 -0.58 7.68 -6.13
C LEU A 35 -2.07 7.96 -5.93
N VAL A 36 -2.63 7.63 -4.77
CA VAL A 36 -4.05 7.88 -4.48
C VAL A 36 -4.27 9.37 -4.27
N ARG A 37 -3.39 10.03 -3.51
CA ARG A 37 -3.52 11.45 -3.16
C ARG A 37 -3.33 12.40 -4.35
N GLU A 38 -2.39 12.10 -5.23
CA GLU A 38 -1.94 13.01 -6.29
C GLU A 38 -2.51 12.64 -7.66
N HIS A 39 -2.87 11.36 -7.88
CA HIS A 39 -3.37 10.86 -9.17
C HIS A 39 -4.77 10.25 -9.09
N GLN A 40 -5.60 10.66 -8.11
CA GLN A 40 -6.97 10.16 -7.95
C GLN A 40 -7.82 10.26 -9.24
N PRO A 41 -7.81 11.37 -10.01
CA PRO A 41 -8.59 11.46 -11.25
C PRO A 41 -8.19 10.40 -12.28
N LEU A 42 -6.90 10.07 -12.37
CA LEU A 42 -6.38 9.04 -13.27
C LEU A 42 -6.84 7.64 -12.83
N LEU A 43 -6.74 7.33 -11.54
CA LEU A 43 -7.25 6.06 -10.98
C LEU A 43 -8.76 5.92 -11.23
N ASN A 44 -9.52 7.01 -11.11
CA ASN A 44 -10.95 7.04 -11.40
C ASN A 44 -11.27 6.78 -12.89
N LYS A 45 -10.47 7.31 -13.81
CA LYS A 45 -10.60 7.00 -15.25
C LYS A 45 -10.30 5.51 -15.52
N LEU A 46 -9.25 4.98 -14.90
CA LEU A 46 -8.82 3.59 -15.08
C LEU A 46 -9.82 2.58 -14.49
N LEU A 47 -10.45 2.89 -13.36
CA LEU A 47 -11.47 2.01 -12.77
C LEU A 47 -12.66 1.82 -13.71
N GLN A 48 -13.05 2.87 -14.45
CA GLN A 48 -14.14 2.84 -15.42
C GLN A 48 -13.79 2.05 -16.69
N GLY A 49 -12.50 1.82 -16.97
CA GLY A 49 -12.04 1.19 -18.21
C GLY A 49 -12.21 2.10 -19.43
N SER A 50 -12.32 3.41 -19.23
CA SER A 50 -12.52 4.38 -20.31
C SER A 50 -11.23 4.57 -21.11
N VAL A 51 -11.35 4.56 -22.44
CA VAL A 51 -10.24 4.77 -23.38
C VAL A 51 -10.53 5.92 -24.33
N ASP A 52 -9.49 6.69 -24.66
CA ASP A 52 -9.60 7.74 -25.67
C ASP A 52 -9.12 7.21 -27.03
N VAL A 53 -10.01 7.21 -28.02
CA VAL A 53 -9.69 6.78 -29.38
C VAL A 53 -9.79 7.99 -30.31
N ARG A 54 -8.65 8.37 -30.91
CA ARG A 54 -8.61 9.34 -32.00
C ARG A 54 -8.87 8.63 -33.32
N VAL A 55 -9.89 9.06 -34.04
CA VAL A 55 -10.22 8.54 -35.37
C VAL A 55 -9.94 9.61 -36.41
N GLU A 56 -9.07 9.30 -37.37
CA GLU A 56 -8.76 10.16 -38.50
C GLU A 56 -9.23 9.49 -39.79
N HIS A 57 -10.16 10.12 -40.51
CA HIS A 57 -10.68 9.60 -41.76
C HIS A 57 -10.26 10.50 -42.92
N ASN A 58 -9.47 9.95 -43.84
CA ASN A 58 -9.13 10.60 -45.09
C ASN A 58 -10.29 10.45 -46.08
N LEU A 59 -11.10 11.51 -46.21
CA LEU A 59 -12.26 11.54 -47.10
C LEU A 59 -11.94 11.41 -48.60
N LYS A 60 -10.65 11.48 -48.99
CA LYS A 60 -10.21 11.34 -50.39
C LYS A 60 -9.78 9.92 -50.74
N THR A 61 -9.11 9.21 -49.82
CA THR A 61 -8.68 7.82 -50.03
C THR A 61 -9.64 6.80 -49.43
N GLY A 62 -10.53 7.24 -48.53
CA GLY A 62 -11.42 6.36 -47.76
C GLY A 62 -10.72 5.64 -46.61
N GLU A 63 -9.44 5.94 -46.35
CA GLU A 63 -8.67 5.30 -45.27
C GLU A 63 -8.98 5.93 -43.92
N ALA A 64 -9.17 5.09 -42.90
CA ALA A 64 -9.36 5.52 -41.52
C ALA A 64 -8.21 5.00 -40.65
N THR A 65 -7.60 5.91 -39.89
CA THR A 65 -6.60 5.59 -38.86
C THR A 65 -7.24 5.72 -37.49
N HIS A 66 -7.02 4.73 -36.63
CA HIS A 66 -7.51 4.72 -35.25
C HIS A 66 -6.29 4.70 -34.32
N THR A 67 -6.20 5.67 -33.42
CA THR A 67 -5.10 5.77 -32.45
C THR A 67 -5.69 5.72 -31.04
N LEU A 68 -5.34 4.67 -30.30
CA LEU A 68 -5.63 4.55 -28.89
C LEU A 68 -4.66 5.42 -28.08
N LYS A 69 -5.19 6.26 -27.20
CA LYS A 69 -4.40 7.04 -26.24
C LYS A 69 -4.73 6.57 -24.83
N LEU A 70 -3.70 6.05 -24.16
CA LEU A 70 -3.75 5.61 -22.78
C LEU A 70 -2.84 6.50 -21.94
N GLU A 71 -3.35 6.93 -20.79
CA GLU A 71 -2.56 7.57 -19.75
C GLU A 71 -2.49 6.58 -18.59
N LEU A 72 -1.28 6.26 -18.14
CA LEU A 72 -1.02 5.29 -17.09
C LEU A 72 -0.20 5.94 -15.97
N PRO A 73 -0.38 5.51 -14.71
CA PRO A 73 0.38 6.05 -13.61
C PRO A 73 1.88 5.71 -13.74
N PRO A 74 2.78 6.44 -13.05
CA PRO A 74 4.18 6.05 -12.96
C PRO A 74 4.33 4.64 -12.37
N GLU A 75 5.09 3.78 -13.04
CA GLU A 75 5.16 2.34 -12.72
C GLU A 75 5.62 2.07 -11.28
N GLU A 76 6.70 2.70 -10.82
CA GLU A 76 7.21 2.51 -9.45
C GLU A 76 6.16 2.88 -8.37
N LEU A 77 5.42 3.98 -8.58
CA LEU A 77 4.34 4.37 -7.68
C LEU A 77 3.20 3.35 -7.73
N PHE A 78 2.90 2.82 -8.91
CA PHE A 78 1.84 1.84 -9.09
C PHE A 78 2.19 0.47 -8.50
N GLU A 79 3.42 -0.02 -8.65
CA GLU A 79 3.90 -1.24 -8.00
C GLU A 79 3.77 -1.13 -6.47
N SER A 80 4.21 0.00 -5.92
CA SER A 80 4.10 0.34 -4.50
C SER A 80 2.64 0.32 -4.02
N PHE A 81 1.72 0.86 -4.82
CA PHE A 81 0.29 0.84 -4.55
C PHE A 81 -0.29 -0.59 -4.62
N ALA A 82 -0.02 -1.33 -5.69
CA ALA A 82 -0.47 -2.71 -5.88
C ALA A 82 0.01 -3.62 -4.75
N ALA A 83 1.27 -3.48 -4.32
CA ALA A 83 1.83 -4.20 -3.18
C ALA A 83 1.07 -3.94 -1.88
N ARG A 84 0.60 -2.71 -1.64
CA ARG A 84 -0.21 -2.35 -0.46
C ARG A 84 -1.61 -2.93 -0.50
N LEU A 85 -2.15 -3.22 -1.69
CA LEU A 85 -3.48 -3.81 -1.87
C LEU A 85 -3.52 -5.34 -1.69
N ARG A 86 -2.40 -6.04 -1.87
CA ARG A 86 -2.33 -7.52 -1.75
C ARG A 86 -2.90 -8.10 -0.46
N PRO A 87 -2.69 -7.50 0.72
CA PRO A 87 -3.23 -8.06 1.96
C PRO A 87 -4.76 -8.21 1.94
N PHE A 88 -5.48 -7.42 1.16
CA PHE A 88 -6.94 -7.49 1.06
C PHE A 88 -7.43 -8.64 0.17
N THR A 89 -6.56 -9.24 -0.65
CA THR A 89 -6.93 -10.27 -1.64
C THR A 89 -6.57 -11.70 -1.22
N SER A 90 -5.68 -11.86 -0.22
CA SER A 90 -5.20 -13.17 0.21
C SER A 90 -5.97 -13.70 1.41
N GLY A 91 -6.62 -14.87 1.29
CA GLY A 91 -7.36 -15.50 2.39
C GLY A 91 -6.53 -15.88 3.63
N LYS A 92 -5.19 -15.85 3.53
CA LYS A 92 -4.27 -16.08 4.66
C LYS A 92 -4.04 -14.81 5.49
N GLU A 93 -4.38 -13.65 4.94
CA GLU A 93 -4.14 -12.36 5.57
C GLU A 93 -5.30 -12.00 6.50
N PRO A 94 -5.01 -11.40 7.67
CA PRO A 94 -6.04 -10.93 8.59
C PRO A 94 -7.08 -10.00 7.97
N VAL A 95 -6.65 -9.16 7.04
CA VAL A 95 -7.45 -8.10 6.42
C VAL A 95 -8.08 -8.52 5.09
N TYR A 96 -8.12 -9.83 4.82
CA TYR A 96 -8.79 -10.37 3.65
C TYR A 96 -10.25 -9.90 3.58
N TRP A 97 -10.68 -9.40 2.42
CA TRP A 97 -11.98 -8.74 2.25
C TRP A 97 -13.15 -9.58 2.80
N ALA A 98 -13.23 -10.87 2.46
CA ALA A 98 -14.38 -11.69 2.85
C ALA A 98 -14.39 -11.94 4.35
N SER A 99 -13.19 -12.11 4.92
CA SER A 99 -12.96 -12.26 6.35
C SER A 99 -13.37 -11.01 7.13
N VAL A 100 -13.13 -9.82 6.57
CA VAL A 100 -13.51 -8.53 7.16
C VAL A 100 -15.01 -8.30 7.05
N LEU A 101 -15.62 -8.53 5.89
CA LEU A 101 -17.08 -8.41 5.72
C LEU A 101 -17.84 -9.36 6.66
N ASN A 102 -17.35 -10.59 6.86
CA ASN A 102 -17.89 -11.52 7.86
C ASN A 102 -17.82 -10.96 9.28
N SER A 103 -16.72 -10.31 9.65
CA SER A 103 -16.55 -9.72 10.98
C SER A 103 -17.45 -8.51 11.17
N ILE A 104 -17.60 -7.64 10.15
CA ILE A 104 -18.57 -6.54 10.19
C ILE A 104 -19.98 -7.09 10.41
N GLU A 105 -20.38 -8.09 9.63
CA GLU A 105 -21.71 -8.71 9.75
C GLU A 105 -21.98 -9.27 11.16
N ARG A 106 -20.97 -9.84 11.82
CA ARG A 106 -21.07 -10.37 13.19
C ARG A 106 -21.11 -9.29 14.27
N LEU A 107 -20.52 -8.12 14.02
CA LEU A 107 -20.54 -6.99 14.93
C LEU A 107 -21.87 -6.24 14.90
N LEU A 108 -22.60 -6.33 13.78
CA LEU A 108 -23.89 -5.67 13.62
C LEU A 108 -25.01 -6.38 14.41
N SER A 109 -25.94 -5.57 14.95
CA SER A 109 -27.17 -6.08 15.55
C SER A 109 -28.04 -6.82 14.52
N ARG A 110 -29.03 -7.58 14.99
CA ARG A 110 -29.96 -8.29 14.09
C ARG A 110 -30.83 -7.31 13.32
N GLU A 111 -31.27 -6.25 13.99
CA GLU A 111 -32.14 -5.21 13.49
C GLU A 111 -31.42 -4.41 12.38
N THR A 112 -30.16 -4.00 12.65
CA THR A 112 -29.35 -3.26 11.67
C THR A 112 -29.10 -4.08 10.39
N ARG A 113 -28.88 -5.39 10.52
CA ARG A 113 -28.73 -6.28 9.35
C ARG A 113 -30.02 -6.48 8.56
N ALA A 114 -31.18 -6.39 9.21
CA ALA A 114 -32.46 -6.60 8.55
C ALA A 114 -32.95 -5.33 7.83
N GLU A 115 -32.64 -4.14 8.37
CA GLU A 115 -33.30 -2.90 7.97
C GLU A 115 -32.37 -1.85 7.36
N ILE A 116 -31.07 -1.88 7.66
CA ILE A 116 -30.15 -0.77 7.35
C ILE A 116 -29.01 -1.23 6.43
N VAL A 117 -28.39 -2.37 6.74
CA VAL A 117 -27.13 -2.78 6.12
C VAL A 117 -27.30 -4.07 5.32
N ASP A 118 -27.06 -3.97 4.01
CA ASP A 118 -26.90 -5.12 3.12
C ASP A 118 -25.41 -5.43 2.89
N ILE A 119 -24.85 -6.33 3.69
CA ILE A 119 -23.46 -6.79 3.53
C ILE A 119 -23.26 -7.56 2.22
N ASP A 120 -24.28 -8.26 1.72
CA ASP A 120 -24.15 -9.07 0.51
C ASP A 120 -23.97 -8.20 -0.74
N SER A 121 -24.52 -6.98 -0.73
CA SER A 121 -24.26 -5.96 -1.76
C SER A 121 -22.77 -5.62 -1.91
N LEU A 122 -21.97 -5.73 -0.85
CA LEU A 122 -20.52 -5.52 -0.88
C LEU A 122 -19.75 -6.76 -1.36
N ARG A 123 -20.27 -7.97 -1.08
CA ARG A 123 -19.55 -9.23 -1.40
C ARG A 123 -19.41 -9.45 -2.90
N GLY A 124 -20.47 -9.20 -3.66
CA GLY A 124 -20.49 -9.42 -5.10
C GLY A 124 -19.37 -8.66 -5.83
N PRO A 125 -19.28 -7.32 -5.68
CA PRO A 125 -18.24 -6.54 -6.32
C PRO A 125 -16.82 -6.88 -5.85
N TRP A 126 -16.62 -7.11 -4.54
CA TRP A 126 -15.33 -7.57 -4.01
C TRP A 126 -14.89 -8.89 -4.64
N LYS A 127 -15.79 -9.86 -4.71
CA LYS A 127 -15.54 -11.15 -5.35
C LYS A 127 -15.19 -10.98 -6.83
N ALA A 128 -15.92 -10.13 -7.55
CA ALA A 128 -15.67 -9.87 -8.96
C ALA A 128 -14.27 -9.27 -9.21
N VAL A 129 -13.84 -8.35 -8.34
CA VAL A 129 -12.54 -7.70 -8.46
C VAL A 129 -11.38 -8.62 -8.05
N VAL A 130 -11.55 -9.44 -7.01
CA VAL A 130 -10.48 -10.26 -6.43
C VAL A 130 -10.35 -11.63 -7.09
N GLU A 131 -11.46 -12.31 -7.39
CA GLU A 131 -11.41 -13.68 -7.91
C GLU A 131 -11.41 -13.71 -9.44
N GLY A 132 -11.95 -12.65 -10.08
CA GLY A 132 -12.22 -12.64 -11.51
C GLY A 132 -13.30 -13.65 -11.86
N THR A 133 -14.46 -13.22 -12.34
CA THR A 133 -15.62 -14.09 -12.61
C THR A 133 -15.45 -15.00 -13.85
N GLY A 134 -14.23 -15.20 -14.33
CA GLY A 134 -13.93 -15.81 -15.63
C GLY A 134 -14.27 -14.90 -16.83
N THR A 135 -14.87 -13.74 -16.57
CA THR A 135 -15.17 -12.70 -17.55
C THR A 135 -14.22 -11.51 -17.37
N ALA A 136 -14.04 -10.73 -18.43
CA ALA A 136 -13.32 -9.47 -18.35
C ALA A 136 -14.00 -8.50 -17.37
N GLN A 137 -13.20 -7.74 -16.62
CA GLN A 137 -13.71 -6.62 -15.83
C GLN A 137 -13.86 -5.35 -16.70
N ALA A 138 -13.02 -5.20 -17.71
CA ALA A 138 -13.05 -4.09 -18.65
C ALA A 138 -13.05 -4.56 -20.11
N TYR A 139 -12.07 -5.38 -20.48
CA TYR A 139 -11.84 -5.78 -21.87
C TYR A 139 -11.17 -7.14 -21.98
N TYR A 140 -11.23 -7.70 -23.20
CA TYR A 140 -10.47 -8.87 -23.61
C TYR A 140 -9.37 -8.46 -24.58
N VAL A 141 -8.24 -9.15 -24.51
CA VAL A 141 -7.21 -9.10 -25.53
C VAL A 141 -7.27 -10.38 -26.33
N MET A 142 -7.28 -10.23 -27.66
CA MET A 142 -7.31 -11.34 -28.61
C MET A 142 -6.07 -11.30 -29.47
N THR A 143 -5.45 -12.46 -29.61
CA THR A 143 -4.25 -12.71 -30.42
C THR A 143 -4.45 -14.00 -31.21
N GLU A 144 -3.47 -14.40 -32.02
CA GLU A 144 -3.52 -15.68 -32.74
C GLU A 144 -3.54 -16.88 -31.78
N SER A 145 -2.89 -16.76 -30.62
CA SER A 145 -2.88 -17.80 -29.57
C SER A 145 -4.16 -17.87 -28.73
N GLY A 146 -5.12 -16.98 -28.96
CA GLY A 146 -6.44 -17.01 -28.33
C GLY A 146 -6.79 -15.70 -27.62
N GLN A 147 -7.62 -15.81 -26.57
CA GLN A 147 -8.12 -14.66 -25.84
C GLN A 147 -7.82 -14.73 -24.34
N VAL A 148 -7.62 -13.57 -23.72
CA VAL A 148 -7.36 -13.42 -22.30
C VAL A 148 -8.10 -12.21 -21.74
N THR A 149 -8.52 -12.29 -20.48
CA THR A 149 -9.17 -11.17 -19.79
C THR A 149 -8.12 -10.20 -19.24
N ASP A 150 -8.49 -8.93 -19.11
CA ASP A 150 -7.73 -7.93 -18.35
C ASP A 150 -7.33 -8.44 -16.95
N PHE A 151 -8.21 -9.12 -16.23
CA PHE A 151 -7.88 -9.70 -14.93
C PHE A 151 -6.74 -10.73 -14.97
N LYS A 152 -6.70 -11.58 -16.00
CA LYS A 152 -5.60 -12.55 -16.16
C LYS A 152 -4.31 -11.85 -16.56
N LEU A 153 -4.36 -10.86 -17.45
CA LEU A 153 -3.19 -10.05 -17.82
C LEU A 153 -2.62 -9.26 -16.64
N ALA A 154 -3.48 -8.69 -15.79
CA ALA A 154 -3.08 -8.00 -14.56
C ALA A 154 -2.33 -8.94 -13.60
N ASN A 155 -2.79 -10.19 -13.47
CA ASN A 155 -2.11 -11.20 -12.66
C ASN A 155 -0.79 -11.64 -13.28
N GLU A 156 -0.69 -11.72 -14.61
CA GLU A 156 0.59 -11.96 -15.27
C GLU A 156 1.53 -10.80 -14.97
N TRP A 157 1.16 -9.54 -15.19
CA TRP A 157 1.99 -8.37 -14.82
C TRP A 157 2.50 -8.46 -13.37
N LEU A 158 1.59 -8.71 -12.42
CA LEU A 158 1.92 -8.82 -11.01
C LEU A 158 2.98 -9.92 -10.75
N ASN A 159 2.85 -11.07 -11.40
CA ASN A 159 3.69 -12.24 -11.14
C ASN A 159 4.92 -12.35 -12.04
N SER A 160 4.93 -11.79 -13.24
CA SER A 160 6.05 -11.91 -14.18
C SER A 160 6.91 -10.68 -14.29
N ASP A 161 6.31 -9.50 -14.14
CA ASP A 161 6.98 -8.23 -14.40
C ASP A 161 7.29 -7.51 -13.08
N ALA A 162 6.34 -7.47 -12.12
CA ALA A 162 6.46 -6.66 -10.90
C ALA A 162 7.02 -7.40 -9.66
N LEU A 163 6.49 -8.58 -9.29
CA LEU A 163 6.80 -9.21 -7.99
C LEU A 163 7.60 -10.51 -8.05
N HIS A 164 7.43 -11.31 -9.10
CA HIS A 164 8.22 -12.50 -9.28
C HIS A 164 8.92 -12.46 -10.64
N THR A 165 10.03 -13.17 -10.74
CA THR A 165 10.80 -13.29 -11.99
C THR A 165 10.29 -14.47 -12.84
N GLN A 166 8.99 -14.78 -12.74
CA GLN A 166 8.40 -15.88 -13.49
C GLN A 166 8.16 -15.44 -14.92
N VAL A 167 8.39 -16.30 -15.90
CA VAL A 167 7.90 -16.01 -17.25
C VAL A 167 6.39 -16.04 -17.24
N ALA A 168 5.73 -15.14 -17.96
CA ALA A 168 4.28 -15.15 -18.10
C ALA A 168 3.79 -16.55 -18.49
N GLN A 169 2.75 -17.06 -17.84
CA GLN A 169 2.31 -18.46 -18.04
C GLN A 169 1.31 -18.58 -19.19
N ASN A 170 0.50 -17.54 -19.40
CA ASN A 170 -0.46 -17.46 -20.50
C ASN A 170 0.21 -17.15 -21.85
N ALA A 171 -0.19 -17.85 -22.92
CA ALA A 171 0.37 -17.65 -24.27
C ALA A 171 0.08 -16.24 -24.82
N VAL A 172 -1.15 -15.75 -24.68
CA VAL A 172 -1.53 -14.38 -25.08
C VAL A 172 -0.72 -13.35 -24.31
N ALA A 173 -0.49 -13.57 -23.01
CA ALA A 173 0.30 -12.66 -22.18
C ALA A 173 1.79 -12.57 -22.62
N ARG A 174 2.33 -13.60 -23.28
CA ARG A 174 3.68 -13.59 -23.86
C ARG A 174 3.74 -12.89 -25.22
N GLU A 175 2.63 -12.84 -25.94
CA GLU A 175 2.54 -12.20 -27.26
C GLU A 175 2.30 -10.69 -27.18
N VAL A 176 1.70 -10.22 -26.08
CA VAL A 176 1.53 -8.79 -25.82
C VAL A 176 2.76 -8.19 -25.14
N ASP A 177 2.92 -6.88 -25.27
CA ASP A 177 4.01 -6.15 -24.64
C ASP A 177 3.76 -5.90 -23.14
N LEU A 178 4.77 -5.33 -22.47
CA LEU A 178 4.67 -4.95 -21.07
C LEU A 178 3.56 -3.91 -20.83
N ASN A 179 3.39 -2.97 -21.75
CA ASN A 179 2.43 -1.87 -21.59
C ASN A 179 0.99 -2.38 -21.54
N GLU A 180 0.64 -3.37 -22.35
CA GLU A 180 -0.67 -4.00 -22.33
C GLU A 180 -0.95 -4.73 -21.01
N ARG A 181 0.04 -5.50 -20.53
CA ARG A 181 -0.05 -6.16 -19.21
C ARG A 181 -0.17 -5.13 -18.09
N TYR A 182 0.61 -4.05 -18.16
CA TYR A 182 0.58 -2.96 -17.20
C TYR A 182 -0.74 -2.19 -17.21
N TYR A 183 -1.31 -1.92 -18.39
CA TYR A 183 -2.62 -1.29 -18.51
C TYR A 183 -3.74 -2.13 -17.87
N ALA A 184 -3.73 -3.44 -18.12
CA ALA A 184 -4.65 -4.37 -17.48
C ALA A 184 -4.53 -4.32 -15.95
N ALA A 185 -3.30 -4.33 -15.43
CA ALA A 185 -3.04 -4.17 -14.00
C ALA A 185 -3.57 -2.82 -13.49
N ALA A 186 -3.26 -1.73 -14.18
CA ALA A 186 -3.70 -0.37 -13.84
C ALA A 186 -5.22 -0.31 -13.64
N CYS A 187 -6.01 -0.90 -14.56
CA CYS A 187 -7.46 -0.98 -14.42
C CYS A 187 -7.91 -1.83 -13.22
N VAL A 188 -7.38 -3.05 -13.07
CA VAL A 188 -7.80 -3.99 -12.03
C VAL A 188 -7.46 -3.50 -10.63
N PHE A 189 -6.23 -3.03 -10.40
CA PHE A 189 -5.85 -2.53 -9.07
C PHE A 189 -6.47 -1.17 -8.76
N SER A 190 -6.81 -0.35 -9.76
CA SER A 190 -7.63 0.86 -9.50
C SER A 190 -9.01 0.50 -8.97
N ARG A 191 -9.67 -0.54 -9.52
CA ARG A 191 -10.95 -1.06 -8.98
C ARG A 191 -10.79 -1.65 -7.59
N LEU A 192 -9.70 -2.38 -7.34
CA LEU A 192 -9.41 -2.93 -6.03
C LEU A 192 -9.20 -1.82 -5.00
N GLY A 193 -8.44 -0.77 -5.35
CA GLY A 193 -8.26 0.42 -4.53
C GLY A 193 -9.57 1.12 -4.20
N TYR A 194 -10.44 1.28 -5.20
CA TYR A 194 -11.79 1.81 -5.00
C TYR A 194 -12.59 1.00 -3.97
N TRP A 195 -12.58 -0.34 -4.04
CA TRP A 195 -13.31 -1.16 -3.06
C TRP A 195 -12.71 -1.13 -1.66
N VAL A 196 -11.39 -0.98 -1.54
CA VAL A 196 -10.72 -0.72 -0.25
C VAL A 196 -11.20 0.61 0.33
N GLU A 197 -11.19 1.69 -0.45
CA GLU A 197 -11.67 3.01 -0.05
C GLU A 197 -13.15 2.98 0.33
N TYR A 198 -14.00 2.41 -0.53
CA TYR A 198 -15.44 2.30 -0.30
C TYR A 198 -15.74 1.55 1.00
N THR A 199 -15.05 0.43 1.25
CA THR A 199 -15.24 -0.36 2.47
C THR A 199 -14.73 0.39 3.70
N LEU A 200 -13.64 1.15 3.59
CA LEU A 200 -13.17 2.03 4.67
C LEU A 200 -14.22 3.09 5.02
N CYS A 201 -14.77 3.79 4.02
CA CYS A 201 -15.84 4.77 4.20
C CYS A 201 -17.08 4.13 4.83
N PHE A 202 -17.47 2.94 4.35
CA PHE A 202 -18.58 2.19 4.92
C PHE A 202 -18.37 1.85 6.40
N ILE A 203 -17.21 1.34 6.78
CA ILE A 203 -16.87 1.06 8.18
C ILE A 203 -16.90 2.34 9.02
N ALA A 204 -16.37 3.45 8.49
CA ALA A 204 -16.40 4.74 9.18
C ALA A 204 -17.84 5.23 9.41
N CYS A 205 -18.75 5.08 8.44
CA CYS A 205 -20.16 5.38 8.62
C CYS A 205 -20.79 4.52 9.71
N LEU A 206 -20.57 3.20 9.71
CA LEU A 206 -21.11 2.31 10.75
C LEU A 206 -20.61 2.70 12.16
N HIS A 207 -19.33 3.05 12.28
CA HIS A 207 -18.73 3.49 13.53
C HIS A 207 -19.32 4.82 14.01
N ASN A 208 -19.43 5.81 13.11
CA ASN A 208 -19.93 7.14 13.45
C ASN A 208 -21.41 7.12 13.85
N GLU A 209 -22.20 6.26 13.22
CA GLU A 209 -23.61 6.01 13.57
C GLU A 209 -23.78 5.07 14.78
N ARG A 210 -22.68 4.66 15.43
CA ARG A 210 -22.66 3.75 16.60
C ARG A 210 -23.33 2.41 16.34
N LEU A 211 -23.34 1.95 15.08
CA LEU A 211 -23.85 0.64 14.68
C LEU A 211 -22.82 -0.47 14.94
N ILE A 212 -21.54 -0.11 14.97
CA ILE A 212 -20.45 -0.93 15.46
C ILE A 212 -19.56 -0.09 16.38
N GLU A 213 -18.96 -0.72 17.38
CA GLU A 213 -17.96 -0.07 18.23
C GLU A 213 -16.56 -0.52 17.83
N LEU A 214 -15.70 0.43 17.53
CA LEU A 214 -14.28 0.24 17.23
C LEU A 214 -13.47 1.25 18.06
N ASP A 215 -12.19 0.99 18.26
CA ASP A 215 -11.31 1.97 18.89
C ASP A 215 -11.13 3.19 17.97
N SER A 216 -11.29 4.40 18.51
CA SER A 216 -11.11 5.64 17.75
C SER A 216 -9.68 5.82 17.25
N SER A 217 -8.68 5.23 17.90
CA SER A 217 -7.28 5.20 17.44
C SER A 217 -7.14 4.59 16.04
N ALA A 218 -7.98 3.61 15.68
CA ALA A 218 -7.97 3.02 14.33
C ALA A 218 -8.19 4.07 13.22
N PHE A 219 -8.94 5.13 13.51
CA PHE A 219 -9.26 6.22 12.58
C PHE A 219 -8.39 7.47 12.74
N ASN A 220 -7.79 7.67 13.92
CA ASN A 220 -7.11 8.91 14.25
C ASN A 220 -5.58 8.77 14.27
N ASP A 221 -5.05 7.61 14.63
CA ASP A 221 -3.61 7.45 14.77
C ASP A 221 -2.91 7.61 13.41
N PRO A 222 -1.69 8.18 13.37
CA PRO A 222 -0.90 8.28 12.16
C PRO A 222 -0.63 6.89 11.56
N VAL A 223 -0.86 6.75 10.26
CA VAL A 223 -0.65 5.50 9.53
C VAL A 223 0.57 5.56 8.59
N VAL A 224 1.14 6.74 8.43
CA VAL A 224 2.39 7.03 7.72
C VAL A 224 3.38 7.71 8.67
N ALA A 225 4.67 7.55 8.40
CA ALA A 225 5.71 8.22 9.17
C ALA A 225 5.97 9.61 8.57
N ASP A 226 6.19 10.61 9.42
CA ASP A 226 6.43 12.01 9.00
C ASP A 226 7.80 12.24 8.34
N GLY A 227 8.63 11.19 8.19
CA GLY A 227 9.96 11.23 7.58
C GLY A 227 11.01 12.01 8.38
N ARG A 228 10.59 12.89 9.29
CA ARG A 228 11.40 13.66 10.21
C ARG A 228 11.10 13.21 11.64
N ILE A 229 12.14 12.83 12.37
CA ILE A 229 12.03 12.44 13.77
C ILE A 229 12.89 13.41 14.57
N GLU A 230 12.24 14.28 15.34
CA GLU A 230 12.92 15.12 16.34
C GLU A 230 12.70 14.52 17.71
N ARG A 231 13.80 14.23 18.41
CA ARG A 231 13.79 13.72 19.77
C ARG A 231 14.86 14.44 20.57
N VAL A 232 14.47 14.99 21.71
CA VAL A 232 15.42 15.41 22.72
C VAL A 232 15.97 14.15 23.35
N MET A 233 17.28 13.96 23.28
CA MET A 233 17.95 12.81 23.84
C MET A 233 19.29 13.20 24.45
N GLU A 234 19.65 12.49 25.52
CA GLU A 234 20.99 12.56 26.08
C GLU A 234 21.86 11.55 25.34
N MET A 235 23.05 11.99 24.93
CA MET A 235 24.04 11.15 24.25
C MET A 235 25.33 11.16 25.05
N TYR A 236 25.90 9.97 25.24
CA TYR A 236 27.15 9.76 25.96
C TYR A 236 28.14 8.98 25.09
N CYS A 237 29.43 9.23 25.26
CA CYS A 237 30.51 8.54 24.58
C CYS A 237 31.63 8.14 25.56
N ALA A 238 32.40 7.15 25.18
CA ALA A 238 33.60 6.71 25.89
C ALA A 238 34.67 6.32 24.84
N PRO A 239 35.97 6.38 25.17
CA PRO A 239 37.02 5.89 24.29
C PRO A 239 36.79 4.44 23.90
N VAL A 240 37.16 4.07 22.66
CA VAL A 240 37.01 2.69 22.18
C VAL A 240 37.77 1.73 23.08
N GLY A 241 37.06 0.75 23.66
CA GLY A 241 37.61 -0.20 24.63
C GLY A 241 37.78 0.34 26.06
N GLY A 242 37.41 1.59 26.33
CA GLY A 242 37.54 2.24 27.64
C GLY A 242 36.48 1.80 28.66
N ALA A 243 35.29 1.44 28.20
CA ALA A 243 34.21 0.93 29.05
C ALA A 243 33.31 -0.05 28.27
N PRO A 244 32.74 -1.07 28.93
CA PRO A 244 31.73 -1.91 28.31
C PRO A 244 30.46 -1.10 28.03
N MET A 245 29.73 -1.46 26.97
CA MET A 245 28.45 -0.83 26.63
C MET A 245 27.45 -1.01 27.78
N PRO A 246 26.83 0.06 28.30
CA PRO A 246 25.82 -0.05 29.35
C PRO A 246 24.63 -0.84 28.84
N THR A 247 24.10 -1.73 29.68
CA THR A 247 22.85 -2.45 29.42
C THR A 247 21.64 -1.76 30.04
N ASP A 248 21.88 -0.77 30.91
CA ASP A 248 20.85 0.02 31.58
C ASP A 248 21.24 1.51 31.57
N ILE A 249 20.31 2.37 31.17
CA ILE A 249 20.50 3.83 31.09
C ILE A 249 20.55 4.47 32.49
N SER A 250 19.94 3.83 33.49
CA SER A 250 19.97 4.30 34.88
C SER A 250 21.32 4.04 35.57
N GLU A 251 22.18 3.24 34.95
CA GLU A 251 23.49 2.83 35.47
C GLU A 251 24.66 3.42 34.67
N ILE A 252 24.43 4.47 33.88
CA ILE A 252 25.52 5.12 33.14
C ILE A 252 26.54 5.69 34.14
N ASP A 253 27.71 5.06 34.18
CA ASP A 253 28.84 5.51 34.95
C ASP A 253 29.48 6.74 34.29
N LEU A 254 29.09 7.92 34.76
CA LEU A 254 29.58 9.21 34.26
C LEU A 254 31.09 9.43 34.46
N THR A 255 31.77 8.56 35.22
CA THR A 255 33.24 8.58 35.30
C THR A 255 33.90 7.94 34.07
N LYS A 256 33.15 7.15 33.31
CA LYS A 256 33.60 6.42 32.12
C LYS A 256 32.92 6.91 30.84
N TRP A 257 31.69 7.38 30.95
CA TRP A 257 30.85 7.86 29.87
C TRP A 257 30.65 9.36 29.99
N THR A 258 31.11 10.11 29.00
CA THR A 258 31.05 11.57 28.96
C THR A 258 29.91 12.01 28.05
N PRO A 259 29.10 13.01 28.42
CA PRO A 259 28.13 13.59 27.50
C PRO A 259 28.82 14.03 26.19
N VAL A 260 28.23 13.71 25.05
CA VAL A 260 28.83 13.95 23.72
C VAL A 260 29.20 15.43 23.50
N HIS A 261 28.42 16.35 24.06
CA HIS A 261 28.66 17.79 23.95
C HIS A 261 29.77 18.31 24.89
N GLU A 262 30.31 17.46 25.77
CA GLU A 262 31.44 17.76 26.65
C GLU A 262 32.73 17.06 26.20
N ASP A 263 32.66 16.14 25.24
CA ASP A 263 33.83 15.41 24.74
C ASP A 263 34.82 16.35 24.04
N PRO A 264 36.11 16.38 24.46
CA PRO A 264 37.09 17.32 23.91
C PRO A 264 37.40 17.12 22.43
N GLU A 265 37.34 15.90 21.90
CA GLU A 265 37.58 15.62 20.49
C GLU A 265 36.40 16.07 19.63
N ILE A 266 35.18 15.77 20.07
CA ILE A 266 33.96 16.21 19.40
C ILE A 266 33.85 17.75 19.41
N MET A 267 34.16 18.40 20.53
CA MET A 267 34.15 19.85 20.62
C MET A 267 35.22 20.53 19.75
N ARG A 268 36.37 19.88 19.53
CA ARG A 268 37.36 20.35 18.55
C ARG A 268 36.83 20.24 17.12
N LEU A 269 36.17 19.14 16.77
CA LEU A 269 35.57 18.95 15.44
C LEU A 269 34.45 19.98 15.17
N ILE A 270 33.59 20.25 16.15
CA ILE A 270 32.51 21.25 16.04
C ILE A 270 33.11 22.64 15.78
N LYS A 271 34.11 23.05 16.58
CA LYS A 271 34.78 24.35 16.41
C LYS A 271 35.50 24.47 15.07
N GLY A 272 36.14 23.40 14.60
CA GLY A 272 36.79 23.37 13.30
C GLY A 272 35.81 23.64 12.15
N ARG A 273 34.64 22.98 12.18
CA ARG A 273 33.58 23.18 11.17
C ARG A 273 32.92 24.56 11.24
N GLN A 274 32.75 25.12 12.44
CA GLN A 274 32.24 26.50 12.58
C GLN A 274 33.18 27.51 11.94
N ASN A 275 34.48 27.38 12.19
CA ASN A 275 35.50 28.24 11.59
C ASN A 275 35.58 28.09 10.05
N GLU A 276 35.36 26.88 9.52
CA GLU A 276 35.27 26.64 8.07
C GLU A 276 34.01 27.27 7.44
N SER A 277 32.86 27.19 8.13
CA SER A 277 31.61 27.81 7.65
C SER A 277 31.61 29.33 7.72
N GLU A 278 32.36 29.92 8.66
CA GLU A 278 32.56 31.37 8.78
C GLU A 278 33.63 31.88 7.81
N ALA A 279 34.45 30.99 7.23
CA ALA A 279 35.49 31.32 6.25
C ALA A 279 35.02 31.26 4.78
N GLU A 280 33.75 30.93 4.51
CA GLU A 280 33.10 31.16 3.20
C GLU A 280 32.21 32.43 3.23
N PRO A 281 32.77 33.64 3.09
CA PRO A 281 32.01 34.81 2.70
C PRO A 281 31.95 34.90 1.16
N GLU A 282 30.72 35.02 0.64
CA GLU A 282 30.37 35.73 -0.61
C GLU A 282 31.34 35.58 -1.80
N ALA A 283 31.18 34.50 -2.56
CA ALA A 283 31.62 34.46 -3.96
C ALA A 283 30.45 34.07 -4.87
N ASP A 284 29.34 34.83 -4.83
CA ASP A 284 28.50 35.05 -6.01
C ASP A 284 27.55 36.23 -5.79
N ALA A 285 28.08 37.42 -6.05
CA ALA A 285 27.30 38.59 -6.45
C ALA A 285 28.03 39.23 -7.63
N GLY A 286 27.76 38.71 -8.83
CA GLY A 286 28.23 39.20 -10.11
C GLY A 286 27.19 38.97 -11.20
#